data_AF-A0A7W1PG03-F1
#
_entry.id   AF-A0A7W1PG03-F1
#
_cell.length_a   1.000
_cell.length_b   1.000
_cell.length_c   1.000
_cell.angle_alpha   90.00
_cell.angle_beta   90.00
_cell.angle_gamma   90.00
#
_symmetry.space_group_name_H-M   'P 1'
#
loop_
_entity.id
_entity.type
_entity.pdbx_description
1 polymer ?
#
loop_
_entity_poly.entity_id
_entity_poly.type
_entity_poly.pdbx_seq_one_letter_code
_entity_poly.pdbx_strand_id
1 'polypeptide(L)'
;AAIATAITRYRIADAPDVQLGVIGEQVVEQLVVEVVDPVAGYAALMETLFDFDAIRALFAGGFRMRFDAMHAVTGPYATEILERRLGAGAGTVINGVPSDTFGGGHPDPNLTYAKGLVDLLFAADAPDFGAASDGDGDRNMILGRNFFVTPSDSLAVLAANATLAPGYARGITGVARSMPTSQAVDHVASRLGIEVFETPTGWKFFGNLLDAGHITLCGEESFGTGSDHVREKDGLWAVLFWLNILARRPGESVEAIVRGHWREFGRNYYTRYDYEGVPADGADLLMKLLRARLVAIEGTNLAGRRVTAADDFAYHDPVDGSISERQGVRLRFDDGSRIVYRLSGTGTAGATLRIYIEAYEPDPERQSSDPAEALRPLIEAALAVAEVQEHTGRARPTVIT
;
A
#
# COMPACT_ATOMS: atom_id res chain seq x y z
N ALA A 1 -8.35 10.54 -33.21
CA ALA A 1 -9.02 9.22 -33.25
C ALA A 1 -10.52 9.43 -33.22
N ALA A 2 -11.29 8.78 -34.09
CA ALA A 2 -12.76 8.86 -34.05
C ALA A 2 -13.26 8.03 -32.87
N ILE A 3 -13.68 8.69 -31.79
CA ILE A 3 -14.30 8.03 -30.65
C ILE A 3 -15.78 7.86 -31.02
N ALA A 4 -16.24 6.61 -31.17
CA ALA A 4 -17.65 6.35 -31.46
C ALA A 4 -18.49 6.76 -30.24
N THR A 5 -19.38 7.74 -30.40
CA THR A 5 -20.23 8.28 -29.31
C THR A 5 -21.66 7.72 -29.34
N ALA A 6 -22.03 6.96 -30.37
CA ALA A 6 -23.35 6.37 -30.53
C ALA A 6 -23.25 4.95 -31.10
N ILE A 7 -23.94 3.99 -30.45
CA ILE A 7 -24.13 2.64 -30.98
C ILE A 7 -25.23 2.72 -32.04
N THR A 8 -24.89 2.44 -33.31
CA THR A 8 -25.85 2.47 -34.42
C THR A 8 -26.56 1.14 -34.65
N ARG A 9 -25.95 0.03 -34.22
CA ARG A 9 -26.52 -1.33 -34.21
C ARG A 9 -25.68 -2.24 -33.30
N TYR A 10 -26.30 -3.26 -32.74
CA TYR A 10 -25.61 -4.42 -32.16
C TYR A 10 -26.01 -5.67 -32.97
N ARG A 11 -25.08 -6.62 -33.10
CA ARG A 11 -25.33 -7.92 -33.75
C ARG A 11 -25.27 -8.98 -32.68
N ILE A 12 -26.24 -9.91 -32.68
CA ILE A 12 -26.26 -11.06 -31.80
C ILE A 12 -26.03 -12.29 -32.68
N ALA A 13 -25.05 -13.11 -32.32
CA ALA A 13 -24.87 -14.44 -32.87
C ALA A 13 -25.62 -15.46 -31.99
N ASP A 14 -26.34 -16.38 -32.62
CA ASP A 14 -26.95 -17.54 -31.94
C ASP A 14 -25.95 -18.71 -32.03
N ALA A 15 -24.94 -18.66 -31.16
CA ALA A 15 -23.83 -19.61 -31.14
C ALA A 15 -23.63 -20.20 -29.73
N PRO A 16 -23.02 -21.40 -29.61
CA PRO A 16 -22.67 -21.94 -28.31
C PRO A 16 -21.72 -21.01 -27.52
N ASP A 17 -21.76 -21.12 -26.19
CA ASP A 17 -20.85 -20.38 -25.32
C ASP A 17 -19.39 -20.73 -25.61
N VAL A 18 -18.53 -19.71 -25.53
CA VAL A 18 -17.07 -19.88 -25.60
C VAL A 18 -16.61 -20.74 -24.41
N GLN A 19 -15.77 -21.75 -24.68
CA GLN A 19 -15.23 -22.60 -23.65
C GLN A 19 -14.10 -21.88 -22.90
N LEU A 20 -14.45 -21.08 -21.88
CA LEU A 20 -13.49 -20.29 -21.11
C LEU A 20 -12.45 -21.13 -20.34
N GLY A 21 -12.68 -22.44 -20.18
CA GLY A 21 -11.73 -23.37 -19.56
C GLY A 21 -10.70 -23.97 -20.53
N VAL A 22 -10.76 -23.63 -21.82
CA VAL A 22 -9.86 -24.17 -22.86
C VAL A 22 -9.03 -23.03 -23.44
N ILE A 23 -7.74 -23.00 -23.10
CA ILE A 23 -6.78 -22.05 -23.66
C ILE A 23 -6.65 -22.24 -25.18
N GLY A 24 -6.62 -21.12 -25.91
CA GLY A 24 -6.45 -21.08 -27.36
C GLY A 24 -7.54 -20.30 -28.09
N GLU A 25 -7.39 -20.21 -29.40
CA GLU A 25 -8.35 -19.54 -30.27
C GLU A 25 -9.61 -20.40 -30.48
N GLN A 26 -10.76 -19.73 -30.41
CA GLN A 26 -12.08 -20.26 -30.70
C GLN A 26 -12.77 -19.30 -31.68
N VAL A 27 -13.53 -19.83 -32.63
CA VAL A 27 -14.21 -19.00 -33.65
C VAL A 27 -15.71 -19.05 -33.42
N VAL A 28 -16.31 -17.88 -33.18
CA VAL A 28 -17.76 -17.67 -33.10
C VAL A 28 -18.20 -16.92 -34.34
N GLU A 29 -18.74 -17.64 -35.33
CA GLU A 29 -19.03 -17.13 -36.68
C GLU A 29 -17.80 -16.49 -37.35
N GLN A 30 -17.71 -15.15 -37.36
CA GLN A 30 -16.61 -14.36 -37.91
C GLN A 30 -15.73 -13.72 -36.83
N LEU A 31 -16.08 -13.91 -35.55
CA LEU A 31 -15.34 -13.39 -34.40
C LEU A 31 -14.35 -14.44 -33.90
N VAL A 32 -13.08 -14.09 -33.80
CA VAL A 32 -12.06 -14.90 -33.12
C VAL A 32 -12.03 -14.48 -31.65
N VAL A 33 -12.12 -15.47 -30.76
CA VAL A 33 -12.00 -15.31 -29.30
C VAL A 33 -10.80 -16.13 -28.85
N GLU A 34 -9.79 -15.48 -28.27
CA GLU A 34 -8.62 -16.15 -27.70
C GLU A 34 -8.77 -16.25 -26.17
N VAL A 35 -8.80 -17.46 -25.65
CA VAL A 35 -8.74 -17.72 -24.20
C VAL A 35 -7.27 -17.88 -23.82
N VAL A 36 -6.77 -17.00 -22.94
CA VAL A 36 -5.37 -16.99 -22.52
C VAL A 36 -5.19 -17.55 -21.11
N ASP A 37 -3.99 -18.06 -20.81
CA ASP A 37 -3.58 -18.33 -19.44
C ASP A 37 -3.41 -16.99 -18.70
N PRO A 38 -4.18 -16.73 -17.62
CA PRO A 38 -4.10 -15.46 -16.92
C PRO A 38 -2.79 -15.28 -16.13
N VAL A 39 -2.07 -16.36 -15.83
CA VAL A 39 -0.89 -16.35 -14.94
C VAL A 39 0.43 -16.38 -15.72
N ALA A 40 0.50 -17.11 -16.84
CA ALA A 40 1.76 -17.42 -17.50
C ALA A 40 2.60 -16.18 -17.85
N GLY A 41 1.97 -15.15 -18.43
CA GLY A 41 2.64 -13.90 -18.81
C GLY A 41 3.14 -13.11 -17.60
N TYR A 42 2.31 -13.00 -16.56
CA TYR A 42 2.66 -12.35 -15.31
C TYR A 42 3.84 -13.05 -14.62
N ALA A 43 3.79 -14.36 -14.48
CA ALA A 43 4.85 -15.13 -13.83
C ALA A 43 6.18 -15.06 -14.59
N ALA A 44 6.13 -15.04 -15.92
CA ALA A 44 7.32 -14.81 -16.75
C ALA A 44 7.90 -13.41 -16.53
N LEU A 45 7.08 -12.36 -16.43
CA LEU A 45 7.55 -11.01 -16.12
C LEU A 45 8.23 -10.96 -14.75
N MET A 46 7.62 -11.53 -13.71
CA MET A 46 8.18 -11.55 -12.35
C MET A 46 9.56 -12.22 -12.29
N GLU A 47 9.75 -13.30 -13.05
CA GLU A 47 11.04 -14.01 -13.15
C GLU A 47 12.15 -13.17 -13.80
N THR A 48 11.80 -12.15 -14.59
CA THR A 48 12.78 -11.18 -15.12
C THR A 48 13.14 -10.07 -14.13
N LEU A 49 12.23 -9.75 -13.20
CA LEU A 49 12.41 -8.64 -12.25
C LEU A 49 13.14 -9.07 -10.98
N PHE A 50 12.98 -10.32 -10.55
CA PHE A 50 13.50 -10.83 -9.28
C PHE A 50 14.47 -12.01 -9.48
N ASP A 51 15.40 -12.18 -8.54
CA ASP A 51 16.38 -13.26 -8.53
C ASP A 51 15.71 -14.56 -8.05
N PHE A 52 15.00 -15.23 -8.96
CA PHE A 52 14.28 -16.48 -8.67
C PHE A 52 15.22 -17.60 -8.19
N ASP A 53 16.48 -17.61 -8.61
CA ASP A 53 17.48 -18.57 -8.12
C ASP A 53 17.81 -18.33 -6.65
N ALA A 54 18.05 -17.08 -6.25
CA ALA A 54 18.28 -16.75 -4.84
C ALA A 54 17.05 -17.08 -3.98
N ILE A 55 15.84 -16.80 -4.46
CA ILE A 55 14.61 -17.11 -3.72
C ILE A 55 14.38 -18.62 -3.63
N ARG A 56 14.65 -19.39 -4.69
CA ARG A 56 14.66 -20.88 -4.63
C ARG A 56 15.64 -21.40 -3.59
N ALA A 57 16.85 -20.85 -3.55
CA ALA A 57 17.85 -21.22 -2.56
C ALA A 57 17.41 -20.88 -1.12
N LEU A 58 16.71 -19.75 -0.93
CA LEU A 58 16.12 -19.37 0.35
C LEU A 58 15.12 -20.42 0.85
N PHE A 59 14.17 -20.86 0.00
CA PHE A 59 13.22 -21.92 0.36
C PHE A 59 13.88 -23.27 0.57
N ALA A 60 14.83 -23.66 -0.29
CA ALA A 60 15.60 -24.89 -0.12
C ALA A 60 16.42 -24.90 1.19
N GLY A 61 16.79 -23.72 1.69
CA GLY A 61 17.44 -23.52 2.99
C GLY A 61 16.50 -23.65 4.20
N GLY A 62 15.22 -23.91 3.99
CA GLY A 62 14.23 -24.13 5.06
C GLY A 62 13.45 -22.88 5.48
N PHE A 63 13.55 -21.77 4.74
CA PHE A 63 12.76 -20.57 4.99
C PHE A 63 11.26 -20.87 4.87
N ARG A 64 10.47 -20.54 5.89
CA ARG A 64 9.02 -20.80 5.90
C ARG A 64 8.25 -19.52 5.61
N MET A 65 7.28 -19.60 4.71
CA MET A 65 6.34 -18.52 4.48
C MET A 65 4.88 -18.96 4.46
N ARG A 66 3.98 -17.98 4.60
CA ARG A 66 2.55 -18.12 4.34
C ARG A 66 2.05 -16.94 3.52
N PHE A 67 1.33 -17.25 2.44
CA PHE A 67 0.65 -16.26 1.61
C PHE A 67 -0.86 -16.49 1.71
N ASP A 68 -1.60 -15.53 2.24
CA ASP A 68 -3.06 -15.56 2.27
C ASP A 68 -3.63 -14.86 1.04
N ALA A 69 -4.15 -15.65 0.11
CA ALA A 69 -4.78 -15.12 -1.10
C ALA A 69 -6.23 -14.66 -0.87
N MET A 70 -6.76 -14.79 0.35
CA MET A 70 -8.09 -14.31 0.76
C MET A 70 -9.24 -14.76 -0.15
N HIS A 71 -9.14 -15.95 -0.76
CA HIS A 71 -10.08 -16.48 -1.76
C HIS A 71 -10.25 -15.56 -2.97
N ALA A 72 -9.24 -14.76 -3.28
CA ALA A 72 -9.20 -13.76 -4.33
C ALA A 72 -8.41 -14.23 -5.55
N VAL A 73 -8.32 -13.34 -6.56
CA VAL A 73 -7.75 -13.66 -7.88
C VAL A 73 -6.26 -14.03 -7.82
N THR A 74 -5.53 -13.62 -6.79
CA THR A 74 -4.09 -13.87 -6.65
C THR A 74 -3.73 -15.30 -6.29
N GLY A 75 -4.70 -16.12 -5.87
CA GLY A 75 -4.45 -17.51 -5.44
C GLY A 75 -3.74 -18.39 -6.48
N PRO A 76 -4.24 -18.48 -7.73
CA PRO A 76 -3.55 -19.19 -8.81
C PRO A 76 -2.15 -18.63 -9.14
N TYR A 77 -1.99 -17.30 -9.09
CA TYR A 77 -0.71 -16.63 -9.35
C TYR A 77 0.34 -16.96 -8.29
N ALA A 78 -0.04 -16.85 -7.02
CA ALA A 78 0.79 -17.19 -5.89
C ALA A 78 1.16 -18.68 -5.89
N THR A 79 0.22 -19.57 -6.23
CA THR A 79 0.48 -21.02 -6.31
C THR A 79 1.49 -21.34 -7.40
N GLU A 80 1.31 -20.76 -8.59
CA GLU A 80 2.24 -20.93 -9.72
C GLU A 80 3.64 -20.39 -9.40
N ILE A 81 3.74 -19.19 -8.83
CA ILE A 81 5.04 -18.56 -8.61
C ILE A 81 5.71 -19.11 -7.35
N LEU A 82 5.05 -19.01 -6.18
CA LEU A 82 5.67 -19.33 -4.89
C LEU A 82 5.88 -20.84 -4.72
N GLU A 83 4.87 -21.66 -4.98
CA GLU A 83 4.97 -23.11 -4.73
C GLU A 83 5.63 -23.85 -5.91
N ARG A 84 5.25 -23.56 -7.16
CA ARG A 84 5.77 -24.31 -8.32
C ARG A 84 7.13 -23.82 -8.83
N ARG A 85 7.28 -22.52 -9.12
CA ARG A 85 8.52 -21.97 -9.70
C ARG A 85 9.62 -21.71 -8.68
N LEU A 86 9.24 -21.24 -7.49
CA LEU A 86 10.16 -20.88 -6.42
C LEU A 86 10.37 -22.00 -5.39
N GLY A 87 9.50 -23.03 -5.37
CA GLY A 87 9.70 -24.20 -4.54
C GLY A 87 9.38 -24.00 -3.06
N ALA A 88 8.55 -23.01 -2.71
CA ALA A 88 7.96 -22.94 -1.38
C ALA A 88 7.14 -24.22 -1.10
N GLY A 89 7.16 -24.70 0.14
CA GLY A 89 6.47 -25.95 0.50
C GLY A 89 4.97 -25.90 0.20
N ALA A 90 4.38 -27.01 -0.25
CA ALA A 90 2.95 -27.10 -0.55
C ALA A 90 2.08 -26.65 0.64
N GLY A 91 1.04 -25.86 0.36
CA GLY A 91 0.20 -25.24 1.39
C GLY A 91 0.81 -23.96 1.97
N THR A 92 1.81 -23.39 1.30
CA THR A 92 2.29 -22.04 1.53
C THR A 92 1.19 -21.03 1.20
N VAL A 93 0.48 -21.26 0.09
CA VAL A 93 -0.66 -20.46 -0.33
C VAL A 93 -1.91 -20.98 0.38
N ILE A 94 -2.43 -20.20 1.32
CA ILE A 94 -3.71 -20.45 1.99
C ILE A 94 -4.81 -19.64 1.31
N ASN A 95 -6.04 -20.13 1.39
CA ASN A 95 -7.20 -19.50 0.74
C ASN A 95 -6.97 -19.22 -0.77
N GLY A 96 -6.16 -20.07 -1.44
CA GLY A 96 -5.68 -19.88 -2.81
C GLY A 96 -6.69 -20.18 -3.93
N VAL A 97 -7.90 -20.59 -3.59
CA VAL A 97 -8.95 -20.89 -4.59
C VAL A 97 -9.89 -19.68 -4.65
N PRO A 98 -10.00 -18.99 -5.81
CA PRO A 98 -10.91 -17.86 -5.96
C PRO A 98 -12.38 -18.25 -5.69
N SER A 99 -13.12 -17.37 -5.00
CA SER A 99 -14.54 -17.54 -4.73
C SER A 99 -15.29 -16.22 -4.96
N ASP A 100 -16.47 -16.31 -5.55
CA ASP A 100 -17.43 -15.21 -5.74
C ASP A 100 -17.87 -14.54 -4.43
N THR A 101 -17.77 -15.26 -3.31
CA THR A 101 -18.08 -14.76 -1.96
C THR A 101 -16.84 -14.46 -1.14
N PHE A 102 -15.63 -14.65 -1.68
CA PHE A 102 -14.36 -14.54 -0.97
C PHE A 102 -14.33 -15.37 0.34
N GLY A 103 -14.96 -16.55 0.33
CA GLY A 103 -15.10 -17.39 1.52
C GLY A 103 -15.98 -16.78 2.62
N GLY A 104 -16.84 -15.82 2.29
CA GLY A 104 -17.66 -15.06 3.22
C GLY A 104 -16.90 -13.94 3.96
N GLY A 105 -15.64 -13.70 3.59
CA GLY A 105 -14.78 -12.67 4.19
C GLY A 105 -14.72 -11.38 3.38
N HIS A 106 -13.92 -10.42 3.87
CA HIS A 106 -13.60 -9.19 3.16
C HIS A 106 -12.17 -9.30 2.62
N PRO A 107 -11.95 -9.31 1.29
CA PRO A 107 -10.62 -9.48 0.68
C PRO A 107 -9.84 -8.17 0.74
N ASP A 108 -9.54 -7.69 1.95
CA ASP A 108 -8.79 -6.47 2.21
C ASP A 108 -7.68 -6.78 3.24
N PRO A 109 -6.39 -6.72 2.85
CA PRO A 109 -5.29 -7.24 3.65
C PRO A 109 -4.90 -6.23 4.73
N ASN A 110 -5.61 -6.24 5.86
CA ASN A 110 -5.31 -5.45 7.04
C ASN A 110 -5.36 -6.30 8.32
N LEU A 111 -4.90 -5.74 9.43
CA LEU A 111 -4.80 -6.46 10.72
C LEU A 111 -6.16 -6.96 11.26
N THR A 112 -7.27 -6.38 10.80
CA THR A 112 -8.62 -6.80 11.20
C THR A 112 -9.10 -7.98 10.34
N TYR A 113 -9.06 -7.86 9.02
CA TYR A 113 -9.63 -8.87 8.12
C TYR A 113 -8.69 -10.05 7.85
N ALA A 114 -7.38 -9.82 7.80
CA ALA A 114 -6.37 -10.87 7.67
C ALA A 114 -5.92 -11.44 9.03
N LYS A 115 -6.81 -11.40 10.04
CA LYS A 115 -6.52 -11.82 11.42
C LYS A 115 -5.96 -13.24 11.52
N GLY A 116 -6.45 -14.17 10.70
CA GLY A 116 -5.95 -15.55 10.69
C GLY A 116 -4.46 -15.63 10.34
N LEU A 117 -4.01 -14.84 9.36
CA LEU A 117 -2.60 -14.74 9.02
C LEU A 117 -1.79 -14.04 10.13
N VAL A 118 -2.32 -12.96 10.71
CA VAL A 118 -1.67 -12.25 11.83
C VAL A 118 -1.47 -13.20 13.02
N ASP A 119 -2.51 -13.90 13.45
CA ASP A 119 -2.44 -14.84 14.57
C ASP A 119 -1.40 -15.95 14.31
N LEU A 120 -1.27 -16.41 13.07
CA LEU A 120 -0.27 -17.39 12.66
C LEU A 120 1.17 -16.85 12.75
N LEU A 121 1.39 -15.59 12.35
CA LEU A 121 2.71 -14.96 12.36
C LEU A 121 3.15 -14.48 13.75
N PHE A 122 2.20 -14.36 14.69
CA PHE A 122 2.45 -14.01 16.09
C PHE A 122 2.45 -15.25 17.02
N ALA A 123 2.31 -16.46 16.48
CA ALA A 123 2.38 -17.71 17.23
C ALA A 123 3.84 -18.13 17.51
N ALA A 124 4.03 -19.03 18.49
CA ALA A 124 5.37 -19.52 18.87
C ALA A 124 6.11 -20.25 17.73
N ASP A 125 5.38 -21.01 16.89
CA ASP A 125 5.92 -21.69 15.71
C ASP A 125 5.60 -20.94 14.40
N ALA A 126 5.56 -19.61 14.48
CA ALA A 126 5.30 -18.77 13.32
C ALA A 126 6.29 -19.03 12.15
N PRO A 127 5.83 -18.92 10.90
CA PRO A 127 6.73 -18.87 9.75
C PRO A 127 7.63 -17.61 9.81
N ASP A 128 8.65 -17.57 8.96
CA ASP A 128 9.62 -16.46 8.93
C ASP A 128 9.05 -15.22 8.23
N PHE A 129 8.13 -15.44 7.28
CA PHE A 129 7.49 -14.40 6.49
C PHE A 129 6.00 -14.71 6.24
N GLY A 130 5.18 -13.69 6.34
CA GLY A 130 3.75 -13.74 6.03
C GLY A 130 3.38 -12.63 5.07
N ALA A 131 2.48 -12.91 4.14
CA ALA A 131 1.90 -11.88 3.31
C ALA A 131 0.44 -12.19 2.96
N ALA A 132 -0.33 -11.14 2.66
CA ALA A 132 -1.69 -11.27 2.12
C ALA A 132 -1.87 -10.30 0.95
N SER A 133 -2.80 -10.61 0.05
CA SER A 133 -3.19 -9.73 -1.05
C SER A 133 -4.71 -9.61 -1.15
N ASP A 134 -5.19 -8.56 -1.79
CA ASP A 134 -6.60 -8.19 -1.82
C ASP A 134 -7.37 -8.80 -3.01
N GLY A 135 -8.62 -8.35 -3.19
CA GLY A 135 -9.59 -8.94 -4.13
C GLY A 135 -9.10 -9.05 -5.59
N ASP A 136 -8.49 -8.00 -6.11
CA ASP A 136 -7.95 -7.93 -7.48
C ASP A 136 -6.41 -8.04 -7.54
N GLY A 137 -5.74 -8.02 -6.38
CA GLY A 137 -4.31 -8.31 -6.25
C GLY A 137 -3.41 -7.09 -6.31
N ASP A 138 -3.97 -5.88 -6.24
CA ASP A 138 -3.25 -4.63 -6.34
C ASP A 138 -2.66 -4.15 -4.99
N ARG A 139 -3.06 -4.79 -3.87
CA ARG A 139 -2.56 -4.49 -2.52
C ARG A 139 -1.88 -5.68 -1.84
N ASN A 140 -1.03 -5.37 -0.87
CA ASN A 140 -0.27 -6.34 -0.08
C ASN A 140 -0.12 -5.92 1.39
N MET A 141 -0.23 -6.89 2.29
CA MET A 141 0.22 -6.78 3.67
C MET A 141 1.46 -7.64 3.88
N ILE A 142 2.45 -7.11 4.59
CA ILE A 142 3.73 -7.78 4.86
C ILE A 142 3.91 -7.98 6.36
N LEU A 143 4.26 -9.20 6.75
CA LEU A 143 4.48 -9.64 8.13
C LEU A 143 5.80 -10.39 8.24
N GLY A 144 6.55 -10.07 9.29
CA GLY A 144 7.60 -10.93 9.82
C GLY A 144 7.10 -11.74 11.00
N ARG A 145 7.93 -12.66 11.48
CA ARG A 145 7.68 -13.35 12.76
C ARG A 145 7.49 -12.34 13.89
N ASN A 146 6.31 -12.32 14.50
CA ASN A 146 5.92 -11.39 15.57
C ASN A 146 6.17 -9.91 15.22
N PHE A 147 6.03 -9.55 13.95
CA PHE A 147 6.39 -8.21 13.47
C PHE A 147 5.50 -7.77 12.31
N PHE A 148 4.87 -6.60 12.45
CA PHE A 148 4.10 -5.97 11.37
C PHE A 148 4.94 -4.91 10.65
N VAL A 149 4.98 -4.97 9.32
CA VAL A 149 5.60 -3.95 8.49
C VAL A 149 4.51 -3.00 8.01
N THR A 150 4.58 -1.72 8.40
CA THR A 150 3.63 -0.73 7.90
C THR A 150 3.79 -0.58 6.38
N PRO A 151 2.73 -0.30 5.60
CA PRO A 151 2.86 -0.11 4.15
C PRO A 151 3.84 0.99 3.76
N SER A 152 3.91 2.04 4.58
CA SER A 152 4.84 3.16 4.38
C SER A 152 6.30 2.74 4.61
N ASP A 153 6.60 2.00 5.70
CA ASP A 153 7.93 1.43 5.93
C ASP A 153 8.28 0.42 4.83
N SER A 154 7.31 -0.37 4.36
CA SER A 154 7.51 -1.33 3.28
C SER A 154 8.05 -0.64 2.03
N LEU A 155 7.37 0.41 1.55
CA LEU A 155 7.84 1.21 0.40
C LEU A 155 9.28 1.75 0.62
N ALA A 156 9.56 2.26 1.81
CA ALA A 156 10.89 2.81 2.14
C ALA A 156 11.98 1.73 2.11
N VAL A 157 11.71 0.54 2.68
CA VAL A 157 12.64 -0.59 2.66
C VAL A 157 12.87 -1.11 1.25
N LEU A 158 11.81 -1.22 0.43
CA LEU A 158 11.94 -1.62 -0.97
C LEU A 158 12.82 -0.63 -1.75
N ALA A 159 12.59 0.68 -1.59
CA ALA A 159 13.40 1.71 -2.23
C ALA A 159 14.87 1.65 -1.80
N ALA A 160 15.15 1.50 -0.51
CA ALA A 160 16.51 1.45 0.03
C ALA A 160 17.30 0.22 -0.44
N ASN A 161 16.61 -0.87 -0.78
CA ASN A 161 17.21 -2.14 -1.20
C ASN A 161 16.96 -2.46 -2.68
N ALA A 162 16.52 -1.48 -3.48
CA ALA A 162 16.00 -1.77 -4.81
C ALA A 162 17.01 -2.46 -5.73
N THR A 163 18.29 -2.05 -5.65
CA THR A 163 19.37 -2.61 -6.46
C THR A 163 19.70 -4.08 -6.19
N LEU A 164 19.14 -4.68 -5.14
CA LEU A 164 19.24 -6.13 -4.89
C LEU A 164 18.40 -6.97 -5.85
N ALA A 165 17.40 -6.38 -6.51
CA ALA A 165 16.54 -7.07 -7.47
C ALA A 165 17.03 -6.83 -8.91
N PRO A 166 17.17 -7.88 -9.75
CA PRO A 166 17.65 -7.77 -11.13
C PRO A 166 16.96 -6.69 -11.97
N GLY A 167 15.63 -6.54 -11.84
CA GLY A 167 14.83 -5.54 -12.55
C GLY A 167 15.24 -4.09 -12.25
N TYR A 168 15.84 -3.85 -11.08
CA TYR A 168 16.21 -2.52 -10.58
C TYR A 168 17.71 -2.38 -10.30
N ALA A 169 18.53 -3.30 -10.82
CA ALA A 169 19.98 -3.33 -10.57
C ALA A 169 20.72 -2.06 -11.04
N ARG A 170 20.14 -1.28 -11.97
CA ARG A 170 20.68 0.01 -12.44
C ARG A 170 20.34 1.18 -11.50
N GLY A 171 19.61 0.94 -10.41
CA GLY A 171 19.04 1.98 -9.56
C GLY A 171 17.63 2.38 -9.99
N ILE A 172 17.01 3.23 -9.18
CA ILE A 172 15.68 3.79 -9.38
C ILE A 172 15.79 5.29 -9.66
N THR A 173 14.93 5.85 -10.51
CA THR A 173 15.00 7.27 -10.93
C THR A 173 14.39 8.21 -9.89
N GLY A 174 13.34 7.75 -9.22
CA GLY A 174 12.63 8.49 -8.20
C GLY A 174 11.56 7.63 -7.53
N VAL A 175 10.93 8.19 -6.51
CA VAL A 175 9.85 7.55 -5.76
C VAL A 175 8.64 8.48 -5.65
N ALA A 176 7.44 7.93 -5.59
CA ALA A 176 6.26 8.69 -5.22
C ALA A 176 5.48 8.02 -4.09
N ARG A 177 4.82 8.84 -3.28
CA ARG A 177 3.86 8.36 -2.29
C ARG A 177 2.63 9.25 -2.29
N SER A 178 1.49 8.67 -1.92
CA SER A 178 0.32 9.50 -1.63
C SER A 178 0.64 10.42 -0.44
N MET A 179 0.02 11.60 -0.41
CA MET A 179 0.22 12.57 0.64
C MET A 179 -0.04 12.01 2.04
N PRO A 180 -1.07 11.15 2.27
CA PRO A 180 -1.27 10.57 3.58
C PRO A 180 -0.21 9.54 4.00
N THR A 181 0.44 8.86 3.04
CA THR A 181 1.52 7.90 3.31
C THR A 181 2.67 8.53 4.06
N SER A 182 3.21 7.83 5.06
CA SER A 182 4.33 8.32 5.88
C SER A 182 5.54 8.73 5.03
N GLN A 183 6.29 9.69 5.55
CA GLN A 183 7.49 10.26 4.92
C GLN A 183 8.72 9.35 5.01
N ALA A 184 8.59 8.09 5.46
CA ALA A 184 9.69 7.14 5.57
C ALA A 184 10.51 7.04 4.27
N VAL A 185 9.83 6.98 3.11
CA VAL A 185 10.50 6.91 1.80
C VAL A 185 11.20 8.23 1.42
N ASP A 186 10.77 9.37 1.94
CA ASP A 186 11.39 10.69 1.69
C ASP A 186 12.83 10.72 2.23
N HIS A 187 13.05 10.10 3.41
CA HIS A 187 14.37 9.99 4.02
C HIS A 187 15.30 9.11 3.16
N VAL A 188 14.77 8.05 2.57
CA VAL A 188 15.50 7.18 1.63
C VAL A 188 15.84 7.94 0.34
N ALA A 189 14.86 8.62 -0.26
CA ALA A 189 15.06 9.37 -1.49
C ALA A 189 16.12 10.47 -1.33
N SER A 190 16.08 11.19 -0.20
CA SER A 190 17.09 12.18 0.17
C SER A 190 18.50 11.57 0.28
N ARG A 191 18.64 10.39 0.90
CA ARG A 191 19.92 9.69 1.01
C ARG A 191 20.45 9.21 -0.34
N LEU A 192 19.55 8.72 -1.21
CA LEU A 192 19.91 8.22 -2.54
C LEU A 192 20.13 9.35 -3.55
N GLY A 193 19.71 10.58 -3.26
CA GLY A 193 19.80 11.71 -4.17
C GLY A 193 18.87 11.59 -5.38
N ILE A 194 17.69 10.99 -5.18
CA ILE A 194 16.67 10.76 -6.21
C ILE A 194 15.43 11.64 -5.97
N GLU A 195 14.59 11.81 -6.99
CA GLU A 195 13.37 12.59 -6.86
C GLU A 195 12.35 11.91 -5.92
N VAL A 196 11.61 12.71 -5.15
CA VAL A 196 10.47 12.25 -4.35
C VAL A 196 9.25 13.11 -4.63
N PHE A 197 8.13 12.45 -4.93
CA PHE A 197 6.86 13.12 -5.21
C PHE A 197 5.82 12.78 -4.15
N GLU A 198 5.27 13.83 -3.53
CA GLU A 198 4.09 13.74 -2.67
C GLU A 198 2.85 14.05 -3.54
N THR A 199 2.07 13.02 -3.88
CA THR A 199 0.89 13.15 -4.77
C THR A 199 -0.41 13.09 -3.98
N PRO A 200 -1.57 13.50 -4.52
CA PRO A 200 -2.84 13.15 -3.92
C PRO A 200 -3.07 11.63 -3.98
N THR A 201 -4.01 11.12 -3.18
CA THR A 201 -4.44 9.72 -3.29
C THR A 201 -5.05 9.45 -4.65
N GLY A 202 -4.68 8.32 -5.26
CA GLY A 202 -5.21 7.87 -6.53
C GLY A 202 -4.11 7.60 -7.56
N TRP A 203 -4.17 6.41 -8.15
CA TRP A 203 -3.14 5.88 -9.04
C TRP A 203 -2.83 6.73 -10.27
N LYS A 204 -3.78 7.54 -10.76
CA LYS A 204 -3.61 8.41 -11.93
C LYS A 204 -2.37 9.32 -11.84
N PHE A 205 -2.04 9.82 -10.65
CA PHE A 205 -0.89 10.71 -10.46
C PHE A 205 0.44 9.95 -10.56
N PHE A 206 0.48 8.72 -10.05
CA PHE A 206 1.63 7.84 -10.26
C PHE A 206 1.77 7.44 -11.72
N GLY A 207 0.66 7.10 -12.40
CA GLY A 207 0.66 6.78 -13.83
C GLY A 207 1.34 7.86 -14.67
N ASN A 208 0.97 9.13 -14.46
CA ASN A 208 1.62 10.28 -15.12
C ASN A 208 3.13 10.32 -14.88
N LEU A 209 3.57 10.19 -13.63
CA LEU A 209 5.00 10.23 -13.26
C LEU A 209 5.78 9.03 -13.79
N LEU A 210 5.18 7.84 -13.80
CA LEU A 210 5.76 6.61 -14.36
C LEU A 210 5.92 6.72 -15.88
N ASP A 211 4.91 7.24 -16.59
CA ASP A 211 4.96 7.46 -18.04
C ASP A 211 6.03 8.49 -18.44
N ALA A 212 6.24 9.50 -17.61
CA ALA A 212 7.27 10.51 -17.80
C ALA A 212 8.67 10.05 -17.33
N GLY A 213 8.80 8.89 -16.69
CA GLY A 213 10.07 8.34 -16.20
C GLY A 213 10.64 9.05 -14.96
N HIS A 214 9.85 9.89 -14.28
CA HIS A 214 10.26 10.63 -13.08
C HIS A 214 10.42 9.71 -11.86
N ILE A 215 9.67 8.62 -11.81
CA ILE A 215 9.72 7.66 -10.71
C ILE A 215 9.83 6.24 -11.23
N THR A 216 10.42 5.37 -10.42
CA THR A 216 10.41 3.92 -10.63
C THR A 216 9.49 3.23 -9.64
N LEU A 217 9.44 3.68 -8.39
CA LEU A 217 8.63 3.06 -7.32
C LEU A 217 7.56 4.00 -6.81
N CYS A 218 6.41 3.46 -6.44
CA CYS A 218 5.37 4.22 -5.76
C CYS A 218 4.59 3.38 -4.74
N GLY A 219 3.95 4.05 -3.78
CA GLY A 219 3.10 3.36 -2.81
C GLY A 219 2.13 4.25 -2.06
N GLU A 220 1.14 3.61 -1.46
CA GLU A 220 0.07 4.21 -0.66
C GLU A 220 -0.02 3.51 0.69
N GLU A 221 -0.40 4.25 1.73
CA GLU A 221 -0.59 3.76 3.10
C GLU A 221 -1.66 2.69 3.21
N SER A 222 -2.55 2.62 2.21
CA SER A 222 -3.61 1.63 2.09
C SER A 222 -3.10 0.32 1.51
N PHE A 223 -1.92 -0.14 1.92
CA PHE A 223 -1.34 -1.43 1.52
C PHE A 223 -1.02 -1.53 0.00
N GLY A 224 -0.91 -0.40 -0.69
CA GLY A 224 -0.64 -0.36 -2.13
C GLY A 224 0.83 -0.11 -2.42
N THR A 225 1.45 -0.90 -3.28
CA THR A 225 2.84 -0.64 -3.73
C THR A 225 3.00 -1.13 -5.16
N GLY A 226 3.82 -0.45 -5.95
CA GLY A 226 4.08 -0.82 -7.33
C GLY A 226 5.32 -0.15 -7.90
N SER A 227 5.57 -0.43 -9.17
CA SER A 227 6.66 0.19 -9.93
C SER A 227 6.31 0.35 -11.40
N ASP A 228 7.22 0.91 -12.20
CA ASP A 228 7.08 1.16 -13.63
C ASP A 228 6.92 -0.08 -14.53
N HIS A 229 7.09 -1.28 -13.97
CA HIS A 229 6.88 -2.55 -14.67
C HIS A 229 5.46 -2.72 -15.24
N VAL A 230 4.45 -2.13 -14.60
CA VAL A 230 3.05 -2.07 -15.07
C VAL A 230 2.44 -0.70 -14.77
N ARG A 231 1.15 -0.51 -15.07
CA ARG A 231 0.38 0.70 -14.76
C ARG A 231 -0.74 0.43 -13.78
N GLU A 232 -0.46 -0.43 -12.80
CA GLU A 232 -1.27 -0.66 -11.60
C GLU A 232 -0.37 -0.91 -10.39
N LYS A 233 -0.96 -0.87 -9.20
CA LYS A 233 -0.31 -1.41 -7.99
C LYS A 233 -0.24 -2.93 -8.14
N ASP A 234 0.71 -3.56 -7.47
CA ASP A 234 0.92 -5.00 -7.60
C ASP A 234 1.36 -5.61 -6.26
N GLY A 235 0.42 -6.34 -5.65
CA GLY A 235 0.63 -6.94 -4.34
C GLY A 235 1.60 -8.11 -4.35
N LEU A 236 1.50 -9.00 -5.35
CA LEU A 236 2.39 -10.16 -5.42
C LEU A 236 3.80 -9.76 -5.86
N TRP A 237 3.94 -8.72 -6.69
CA TRP A 237 5.23 -8.11 -6.98
C TRP A 237 5.92 -7.57 -5.71
N ALA A 238 5.19 -6.88 -4.83
CA ALA A 238 5.76 -6.36 -3.58
C ALA A 238 6.21 -7.50 -2.65
N VAL A 239 5.45 -8.60 -2.61
CA VAL A 239 5.82 -9.83 -1.89
C VAL A 239 7.09 -10.45 -2.43
N LEU A 240 7.22 -10.55 -3.76
CA LEU A 240 8.42 -11.08 -4.41
C LEU A 240 9.63 -10.17 -4.20
N PHE A 241 9.44 -8.85 -4.15
CA PHE A 241 10.49 -7.90 -3.81
C PHE A 241 11.02 -8.15 -2.40
N TRP A 242 10.13 -8.30 -1.42
CA TRP A 242 10.53 -8.65 -0.05
C TRP A 242 11.28 -9.98 0.02
N LEU A 243 10.79 -11.02 -0.64
CA LEU A 243 11.47 -12.31 -0.72
C LEU A 243 12.85 -12.18 -1.38
N ASN A 244 12.98 -11.37 -2.43
CA ASN A 244 14.27 -11.08 -3.05
C ASN A 244 15.22 -10.39 -2.05
N ILE A 245 14.76 -9.37 -1.32
CA ILE A 245 15.59 -8.71 -0.30
C ILE A 245 16.05 -9.72 0.75
N LEU A 246 15.15 -10.56 1.27
CA LEU A 246 15.46 -11.60 2.25
C LEU A 246 16.47 -12.62 1.70
N ALA A 247 16.30 -13.06 0.44
CA ALA A 247 17.20 -13.99 -0.22
C ALA A 247 18.60 -13.39 -0.45
N ARG A 248 18.67 -12.08 -0.71
CA ARG A 248 19.93 -11.33 -0.91
C ARG A 248 20.56 -10.83 0.39
N ARG A 249 19.89 -11.01 1.53
CA ARG A 249 20.35 -10.67 2.88
C ARG A 249 20.24 -11.87 3.83
N PRO A 250 20.96 -12.97 3.55
CA PRO A 250 20.78 -14.23 4.26
C PRO A 250 21.06 -14.08 5.76
N GLY A 251 20.16 -14.61 6.58
CA GLY A 251 20.26 -14.60 8.04
C GLY A 251 19.60 -13.39 8.73
N GLU A 252 19.17 -12.38 7.98
CA GLU A 252 18.37 -11.28 8.53
C GLU A 252 16.88 -11.61 8.48
N SER A 253 16.16 -11.40 9.59
CA SER A 253 14.70 -11.46 9.61
C SER A 253 14.08 -10.17 9.05
N VAL A 254 12.79 -10.19 8.72
CA VAL A 254 12.02 -8.98 8.36
C VAL A 254 12.19 -7.90 9.43
N GLU A 255 12.03 -8.25 10.71
CA GLU A 255 12.22 -7.32 11.82
C GLU A 255 13.65 -6.76 11.85
N ALA A 256 14.68 -7.59 11.63
CA ALA A 256 16.07 -7.13 11.63
C ALA A 256 16.33 -6.12 10.50
N ILE A 257 15.80 -6.37 9.30
CA ILE A 257 15.90 -5.48 8.15
C ILE A 257 15.21 -4.15 8.45
N VAL A 258 13.96 -4.18 8.93
CA VAL A 258 13.19 -2.97 9.23
C VAL A 258 13.81 -2.17 10.37
N ARG A 259 14.26 -2.82 11.45
CA ARG A 259 14.98 -2.14 12.53
C ARG A 259 16.33 -1.61 12.08
N GLY A 260 17.01 -2.29 11.16
CA GLY A 260 18.21 -1.79 10.49
C GLY A 260 17.93 -0.52 9.70
N HIS A 261 16.84 -0.52 8.94
CA HIS A 261 16.36 0.63 8.20
C HIS A 261 16.08 1.83 9.14
N TRP A 262 15.35 1.61 10.24
CA TRP A 262 15.08 2.69 11.21
C TRP A 262 16.35 3.29 11.81
N ARG A 263 17.37 2.47 12.11
CA ARG A 263 18.65 2.99 12.61
C ARG A 263 19.38 3.87 11.59
N GLU A 264 19.21 3.59 10.30
CA GLU A 264 19.91 4.30 9.22
C GLU A 264 19.19 5.59 8.76
N PHE A 265 17.85 5.55 8.72
CA PHE A 265 17.02 6.62 8.15
C PHE A 265 16.17 7.37 9.20
N GLY A 266 16.09 6.85 10.42
CA GLY A 266 15.09 7.25 11.41
C GLY A 266 13.82 6.40 11.31
N ARG A 267 12.98 6.42 12.35
CA ARG A 267 11.69 5.74 12.35
C ARG A 267 10.56 6.76 12.23
N ASN A 268 9.67 6.55 11.28
CA ASN A 268 8.42 7.30 11.19
C ASN A 268 7.32 6.47 11.86
N TYR A 269 7.07 6.71 13.14
CA TYR A 269 5.89 6.13 13.80
C TYR A 269 4.65 6.62 13.07
N TYR A 270 3.75 5.70 12.71
CA TYR A 270 2.60 6.02 11.88
C TYR A 270 1.36 5.27 12.35
N THR A 271 0.20 5.94 12.33
CA THR A 271 -1.10 5.29 12.45
C THR A 271 -2.17 6.05 11.66
N ARG A 272 -3.20 5.32 11.22
CA ARG A 272 -4.40 5.89 10.61
C ARG A 272 -5.64 5.54 11.44
N TYR A 273 -6.42 6.56 11.78
CA TYR A 273 -7.71 6.43 12.44
C TYR A 273 -8.83 6.71 11.44
N ASP A 274 -9.66 5.70 11.18
CA ASP A 274 -10.82 5.81 10.29
C ASP A 274 -12.11 5.87 11.09
N TYR A 275 -12.88 6.94 10.89
CA TYR A 275 -14.21 7.14 11.44
C TYR A 275 -15.23 6.95 10.32
N GLU A 276 -15.67 5.71 10.16
CA GLU A 276 -16.56 5.30 9.06
C GLU A 276 -18.03 5.57 9.37
N GLY A 277 -18.80 5.93 8.35
CA GLY A 277 -20.25 6.15 8.45
C GLY A 277 -20.62 7.30 9.38
N VAL A 278 -19.81 8.36 9.43
CA VAL A 278 -20.12 9.56 10.21
C VAL A 278 -21.14 10.44 9.46
N PRO A 279 -21.95 11.24 10.18
CA PRO A 279 -22.88 12.18 9.55
C PRO A 279 -22.13 13.15 8.62
N ALA A 280 -22.52 13.21 7.35
CA ALA A 280 -21.84 14.00 6.33
C ALA A 280 -21.74 15.49 6.70
N ASP A 281 -22.88 16.09 7.12
CA ASP A 281 -22.93 17.51 7.52
C ASP A 281 -21.94 17.84 8.66
N GLY A 282 -21.82 16.94 9.64
CA GLY A 282 -20.91 17.10 10.77
C GLY A 282 -19.44 17.00 10.34
N ALA A 283 -19.12 16.03 9.49
CA ALA A 283 -17.79 15.83 8.96
C ALA A 283 -17.35 16.96 8.00
N ASP A 284 -18.27 17.47 7.18
CA ASP A 284 -18.05 18.63 6.31
C ASP A 284 -17.82 19.91 7.13
N LEU A 285 -18.61 20.11 8.19
CA LEU A 285 -18.43 21.24 9.11
C LEU A 285 -17.08 21.16 9.81
N LEU A 286 -16.68 19.99 10.30
CA LEU A 286 -15.36 19.76 10.89
C LEU A 286 -14.24 20.19 9.93
N MET A 287 -14.27 19.70 8.69
CA MET A 287 -13.24 20.03 7.70
C MET A 287 -13.26 21.52 7.33
N LYS A 288 -14.44 22.15 7.27
CA LYS A 288 -14.58 23.60 7.04
C LYS A 288 -13.97 24.41 8.19
N LEU A 289 -14.20 24.02 9.44
CA LEU A 289 -13.65 24.70 10.61
C LEU A 289 -12.14 24.54 10.71
N LEU A 290 -11.61 23.34 10.44
CA LEU A 290 -10.16 23.11 10.34
C LEU A 290 -9.52 24.06 9.32
N ARG A 291 -10.07 24.13 8.10
CA ARG A 291 -9.58 25.04 7.04
C ARG A 291 -9.61 26.52 7.46
N ALA A 292 -10.65 26.94 8.17
CA ALA A 292 -10.76 28.32 8.65
C ALA A 292 -9.74 28.68 9.74
N ARG A 293 -9.17 27.67 10.43
CA ARG A 293 -8.24 27.86 11.54
C ARG A 293 -6.76 27.69 11.16
N LEU A 294 -6.43 27.27 9.93
CA LEU A 294 -5.05 26.97 9.52
C LEU A 294 -4.04 28.07 9.89
N VAL A 295 -4.35 29.32 9.50
CA VAL A 295 -3.50 30.49 9.80
C VAL A 295 -3.31 30.71 11.31
N ALA A 296 -4.33 30.41 12.11
CA ALA A 296 -4.27 30.56 13.56
C ALA A 296 -3.54 29.40 14.26
N ILE A 297 -3.49 28.22 13.63
CA ILE A 297 -2.78 27.04 14.15
C ILE A 297 -1.28 27.14 13.86
N GLU A 298 -0.88 27.73 12.74
CA GLU A 298 0.54 27.92 12.41
C GLU A 298 1.26 28.73 13.51
N GLY A 299 2.42 28.24 13.94
CA GLY A 299 3.22 28.84 15.01
C GLY A 299 2.76 28.50 16.43
N THR A 300 1.61 27.84 16.62
CA THR A 300 1.16 27.35 17.93
C THR A 300 1.91 26.09 18.35
N ASN A 301 1.73 25.67 19.62
CA ASN A 301 2.27 24.41 20.11
C ASN A 301 1.15 23.39 20.34
N LEU A 302 1.29 22.19 19.78
CA LEU A 302 0.40 21.05 20.00
C LEU A 302 1.24 19.83 20.43
N ALA A 303 0.79 19.09 21.44
CA ALA A 303 1.52 17.93 21.96
C ALA A 303 3.02 18.20 22.27
N GLY A 304 3.34 19.41 22.74
CA GLY A 304 4.72 19.84 23.04
C GLY A 304 5.59 20.16 21.81
N ARG A 305 5.02 20.23 20.61
CA ARG A 305 5.71 20.49 19.33
C ARG A 305 5.19 21.74 18.67
N ARG A 306 6.05 22.48 17.97
CA ARG A 306 5.64 23.71 17.28
C ARG A 306 5.10 23.37 15.90
N VAL A 307 3.92 23.89 15.56
CA VAL A 307 3.39 23.79 14.20
C VAL A 307 4.15 24.75 13.29
N THR A 308 4.87 24.21 12.31
CA THR A 308 5.70 24.98 11.36
C THR A 308 4.94 25.34 10.09
N ALA A 309 3.94 24.55 9.71
CA ALA A 309 3.04 24.85 8.60
C ALA A 309 1.68 24.19 8.83
N ALA A 310 0.61 24.89 8.41
CA ALA A 310 -0.74 24.36 8.38
C ALA A 310 -1.40 24.73 7.05
N ASP A 311 -1.70 23.74 6.21
CA ASP A 311 -2.23 23.98 4.86
C ASP A 311 -3.37 23.02 4.50
N ASP A 312 -4.04 23.30 3.38
CA ASP A 312 -4.92 22.36 2.71
C ASP A 312 -4.24 21.95 1.40
N PHE A 313 -3.87 20.68 1.31
CA PHE A 313 -2.97 20.17 0.29
C PHE A 313 -3.52 20.43 -1.11
N ALA A 314 -2.68 21.07 -1.92
CA ALA A 314 -2.88 21.24 -3.35
C ALA A 314 -1.69 20.64 -4.09
N TYR A 315 -1.97 19.98 -5.21
CA TYR A 315 -0.96 19.35 -6.06
C TYR A 315 -1.06 19.89 -7.47
N HIS A 316 0.10 20.22 -8.04
CA HIS A 316 0.27 20.64 -9.41
C HIS A 316 1.02 19.52 -10.12
N ASP A 317 0.34 18.80 -11.00
CA ASP A 317 0.93 17.67 -11.70
C ASP A 317 2.00 18.16 -12.68
N PRO A 318 3.26 17.70 -12.57
CA PRO A 318 4.36 18.20 -13.40
C PRO A 318 4.31 17.70 -14.84
N VAL A 319 3.46 16.70 -15.14
CA VAL A 319 3.37 16.06 -16.45
C VAL A 319 2.20 16.63 -17.25
N ASP A 320 1.00 16.63 -16.67
CA ASP A 320 -0.21 17.08 -17.38
C ASP A 320 -0.65 18.51 -17.04
N GLY A 321 -0.03 19.14 -16.03
CA GLY A 321 -0.31 20.51 -15.60
C GLY A 321 -1.64 20.68 -14.84
N SER A 322 -2.33 19.58 -14.53
CA SER A 322 -3.58 19.62 -13.77
C SER A 322 -3.34 20.06 -12.32
N ILE A 323 -4.34 20.73 -11.75
CA ILE A 323 -4.31 21.21 -10.37
C ILE A 323 -5.40 20.49 -9.58
N SER A 324 -5.00 19.82 -8.50
CA SER A 324 -5.89 19.15 -7.55
C SER A 324 -5.81 19.86 -6.21
N GLU A 325 -6.85 20.60 -5.85
CA GLU A 325 -6.94 21.34 -4.59
C GLU A 325 -7.74 20.57 -3.53
N ARG A 326 -7.62 20.99 -2.27
CA ARG A 326 -8.41 20.49 -1.14
C ARG A 326 -8.28 18.99 -0.88
N GLN A 327 -7.08 18.45 -1.11
CA GLN A 327 -6.80 17.01 -1.04
C GLN A 327 -6.59 16.50 0.39
N GLY A 328 -6.52 17.41 1.39
CA GLY A 328 -6.47 17.09 2.81
C GLY A 328 -5.79 18.20 3.61
N VAL A 329 -6.29 18.44 4.82
CA VAL A 329 -5.67 19.41 5.74
C VAL A 329 -4.44 18.78 6.39
N ARG A 330 -3.31 19.51 6.42
CA ARG A 330 -2.05 19.03 6.98
C ARG A 330 -1.52 19.99 8.02
N LEU A 331 -1.09 19.45 9.15
CA LEU A 331 -0.32 20.15 10.17
C LEU A 331 1.07 19.53 10.21
N ARG A 332 2.11 20.33 9.97
CA ARG A 332 3.51 19.92 9.99
C ARG A 332 4.20 20.52 11.21
N PHE A 333 5.05 19.73 11.85
CA PHE A 333 5.77 20.12 13.07
C PHE A 333 7.26 20.34 12.80
N ASP A 334 7.96 20.95 13.75
CA ASP A 334 9.39 21.26 13.66
C ASP A 334 10.31 20.04 13.81
N ASP A 335 9.82 18.96 14.41
CA ASP A 335 10.54 17.69 14.57
C ASP A 335 10.33 16.70 13.41
N GLY A 336 9.61 17.11 12.36
CA GLY A 336 9.25 16.25 11.23
C GLY A 336 7.97 15.43 11.44
N SER A 337 7.31 15.54 12.61
CA SER A 337 5.99 14.96 12.82
C SER A 337 4.93 15.66 11.96
N ARG A 338 3.79 15.00 11.76
CA ARG A 338 2.62 15.60 11.09
C ARG A 338 1.30 14.95 11.46
N ILE A 339 0.22 15.72 11.26
CA ILE A 339 -1.15 15.25 11.32
C ILE A 339 -1.82 15.60 9.99
N VAL A 340 -2.57 14.66 9.42
CA VAL A 340 -3.34 14.87 8.20
C VAL A 340 -4.80 14.50 8.43
N TYR A 341 -5.72 15.33 7.94
CA TYR A 341 -7.16 15.07 7.94
C TYR A 341 -7.68 14.97 6.52
N ARG A 342 -8.40 13.89 6.22
CA ARG A 342 -9.08 13.71 4.93
C ARG A 342 -10.49 13.21 5.13
N LEU A 343 -11.39 13.73 4.31
CA LEU A 343 -12.75 13.24 4.22
C LEU A 343 -12.92 12.46 2.91
N SER A 344 -13.53 11.28 3.00
CA SER A 344 -13.73 10.38 1.86
C SER A 344 -15.15 9.82 1.85
N GLY A 345 -15.65 9.48 0.66
CA GLY A 345 -16.89 8.72 0.49
C GLY A 345 -18.16 9.46 0.96
N THR A 346 -18.48 10.64 0.45
CA THR A 346 -19.67 11.44 0.84
C THR A 346 -20.99 10.92 0.23
N GLY A 347 -21.15 9.60 0.09
CA GLY A 347 -22.31 8.96 -0.54
C GLY A 347 -23.46 8.67 0.42
N THR A 348 -24.40 7.82 -0.01
CA THR A 348 -25.61 7.46 0.76
C THR A 348 -25.35 6.72 2.08
N ALA A 349 -24.13 6.19 2.28
CA ALA A 349 -23.74 5.45 3.48
C ALA A 349 -23.04 6.32 4.56
N GLY A 350 -23.07 7.66 4.42
CA GLY A 350 -22.35 8.59 5.29
C GLY A 350 -20.89 8.78 4.85
N ALA A 351 -20.16 9.68 5.51
CA ALA A 351 -18.78 9.98 5.16
C ALA A 351 -17.78 9.17 6.00
N THR A 352 -16.53 9.06 5.53
CA THR A 352 -15.41 8.50 6.30
C THR A 352 -14.37 9.58 6.53
N LEU A 353 -14.20 10.00 7.79
CA LEU A 353 -13.12 10.88 8.22
C LEU A 353 -11.89 10.02 8.53
N ARG A 354 -10.78 10.31 7.86
CA ARG A 354 -9.49 9.65 8.07
C ARG A 354 -8.50 10.65 8.67
N ILE A 355 -7.88 10.24 9.76
CA ILE A 355 -6.86 11.02 10.46
C ILE A 355 -5.57 10.21 10.44
N TYR A 356 -4.52 10.78 9.87
CA TYR A 356 -3.20 10.16 9.76
C TYR A 356 -2.28 10.89 10.72
N ILE A 357 -1.60 10.15 11.58
CA ILE A 357 -0.73 10.71 12.60
C ILE A 357 0.65 10.09 12.43
N GLU A 358 1.67 10.95 12.32
CA GLU A 358 3.05 10.55 12.12
C GLU A 358 3.99 11.30 13.06
N ALA A 359 4.95 10.59 13.65
CA ALA A 359 6.03 11.18 14.43
C ALA A 359 7.38 10.61 13.99
N TYR A 360 8.32 11.48 13.65
CA TYR A 360 9.68 11.10 13.27
C TYR A 360 10.57 10.97 14.51
N GLU A 361 11.28 9.85 14.62
CA GLU A 361 12.24 9.57 15.68
C GLU A 361 13.61 9.22 15.07
N PRO A 362 14.54 10.19 15.02
CA PRO A 362 15.88 9.96 14.46
C PRO A 362 16.79 9.19 15.43
N ASP A 363 16.51 9.17 16.73
CA ASP A 363 17.39 8.56 17.73
C ASP A 363 17.17 7.03 17.83
N PRO A 364 18.14 6.19 17.46
CA PRO A 364 18.04 4.73 17.55
C PRO A 364 17.64 4.21 18.93
N GLU A 365 18.00 4.90 20.01
CA GLU A 365 17.68 4.47 21.37
C GLU A 365 16.18 4.63 21.70
N ARG A 366 15.46 5.44 20.92
CA ARG A 366 14.03 5.78 21.12
C ARG A 366 13.11 5.15 20.07
N GLN A 367 13.65 4.35 19.16
CA GLN A 367 12.90 3.72 18.06
C GLN A 367 12.21 2.41 18.45
N SER A 368 12.35 1.93 19.69
CA SER A 368 11.80 0.63 20.11
C SER A 368 10.48 0.70 20.85
N SER A 369 9.91 1.90 21.05
CA SER A 369 8.63 2.08 21.73
C SER A 369 7.48 1.45 20.93
N ASP A 370 6.42 1.09 21.65
CA ASP A 370 5.14 0.74 21.04
C ASP A 370 4.59 1.95 20.27
N PRO A 371 4.13 1.79 19.01
CA PRO A 371 3.62 2.91 18.22
C PRO A 371 2.46 3.66 18.86
N ALA A 372 1.53 2.97 19.53
CA ALA A 372 0.38 3.62 20.16
C ALA A 372 0.83 4.46 21.36
N GLU A 373 1.84 4.03 22.12
CA GLU A 373 2.44 4.82 23.19
C GLU A 373 3.21 6.03 22.65
N ALA A 374 4.04 5.84 21.63
CA ALA A 374 4.84 6.90 21.02
C ALA A 374 3.97 8.01 20.40
N LEU A 375 2.85 7.63 19.78
CA LEU A 375 1.94 8.54 19.10
C LEU A 375 0.85 9.14 20.00
N ARG A 376 0.62 8.59 21.21
CA ARG A 376 -0.51 9.00 22.09
C ARG A 376 -0.65 10.52 22.25
N PRO A 377 0.40 11.31 22.57
CA PRO A 377 0.25 12.76 22.72
C PRO A 377 -0.23 13.44 21.43
N LEU A 378 0.24 12.96 20.27
CA LEU A 378 -0.10 13.54 18.97
C LEU A 378 -1.50 13.11 18.52
N ILE A 379 -1.91 11.88 18.84
CA ILE A 379 -3.28 11.38 18.64
C ILE A 379 -4.28 12.24 19.43
N GLU A 380 -4.03 12.45 20.72
CA GLU A 380 -4.90 13.27 21.58
C GLU A 380 -5.04 14.71 21.04
N ALA A 381 -3.91 15.30 20.63
CA ALA A 381 -3.92 16.62 19.98
C ALA A 381 -4.68 16.62 18.65
N ALA A 382 -4.51 15.59 17.81
CA ALA A 382 -5.19 15.48 16.53
C ALA A 382 -6.72 15.42 16.69
N LEU A 383 -7.20 14.65 17.67
CA LEU A 383 -8.63 14.53 17.96
C LEU A 383 -9.21 15.82 18.54
N ALA A 384 -8.48 16.49 19.43
CA ALA A 384 -8.90 17.73 20.05
C ALA A 384 -8.97 18.90 19.06
N VAL A 385 -7.95 19.06 18.19
CA VAL A 385 -7.89 20.14 17.19
C VAL A 385 -9.07 20.08 16.21
N ALA A 386 -9.48 18.87 15.85
CA ALA A 386 -10.59 18.64 14.94
C ALA A 386 -11.94 18.51 15.63
N GLU A 387 -12.02 18.53 16.96
CA GLU A 387 -13.28 18.37 17.71
C GLU A 387 -14.09 17.15 17.20
N VAL A 388 -13.38 16.02 17.02
CA VAL A 388 -13.91 14.85 16.29
C VAL A 388 -15.19 14.33 16.93
N GLN A 389 -15.20 14.20 18.26
CA GLN A 389 -16.36 13.64 18.97
C GLN A 389 -17.57 14.59 18.89
N GLU A 390 -17.34 15.89 18.98
CA GLU A 390 -18.36 16.93 18.94
C GLU A 390 -19.04 16.99 17.56
N HIS A 391 -18.26 16.85 16.49
CA HIS A 391 -18.77 16.95 15.12
C HIS A 391 -19.28 15.64 14.54
N THR A 392 -18.73 14.50 14.96
CA THR A 392 -19.09 13.18 14.38
C THR A 392 -19.94 12.33 15.32
N GLY A 393 -20.01 12.67 16.61
CA GLY A 393 -20.61 11.84 17.65
C GLY A 393 -19.80 10.58 18.01
N ARG A 394 -18.61 10.38 17.41
CA ARG A 394 -17.79 9.18 17.61
C ARG A 394 -16.67 9.45 18.61
N ALA A 395 -16.68 8.72 19.72
CA ALA A 395 -15.61 8.79 20.72
C ALA A 395 -14.37 7.95 20.36
N ARG A 396 -14.49 7.02 19.41
CA ARG A 396 -13.42 6.10 18.99
C ARG A 396 -13.49 5.88 17.47
N PRO A 397 -12.34 5.62 16.80
CA PRO A 397 -12.34 5.24 15.40
C PRO A 397 -13.01 3.86 15.22
N THR A 398 -13.54 3.62 14.01
CA THR A 398 -14.04 2.32 13.58
C THR A 398 -12.87 1.37 13.31
N VAL A 399 -11.83 1.86 12.64
CA VAL A 399 -10.63 1.09 12.26
C VAL A 399 -9.38 1.87 12.65
N ILE A 400 -8.37 1.15 13.16
CA ILE A 400 -7.02 1.65 13.40
C ILE A 400 -6.08 0.83 12.55
N THR A 401 -5.24 1.50 11.75
CA THR A 401 -4.18 0.88 10.94
C THR A 401 -2.81 1.34 11.40
#